data_AF-A0A2A4V4W7-F1
#
_entry.id   AF-A0A2A4V4W7-F1
#
_cell.length_a   1.000
_cell.length_b   1.000
_cell.length_c   1.000
_cell.angle_alpha   90.00
_cell.angle_beta   90.00
_cell.angle_gamma   90.00
#
_symmetry.space_group_name_H-M   'P 1'
#
loop_
_entity.id
_entity.type
_entity.pdbx_description
1 polymer ?
#
loop_
_entity_poly.entity_id
_entity_poly.type
_entity_poly.pdbx_seq_one_letter_code
_entity_poly.pdbx_strand_id
1 'polypeptide(L)'
;MTQTALQSLEKKANKLTETHADIFEHIANLYTELFNHDGYGDFRVEMKILRRGQKEIIIHCGKQHRYVVDCDEALKAEHPLKALLKRDILS
;
A
#
# COMPACT_ATOMS: atom_id res chain seq x y z
N MET A 1 -27.16 14.51 -15.72
CA MET A 1 -26.61 13.14 -15.63
C MET A 1 -25.40 13.10 -14.69
N THR A 2 -25.54 13.53 -13.43
CA THR A 2 -24.33 13.91 -12.65
C THR A 2 -24.27 13.44 -11.21
N GLN A 3 -25.33 12.88 -10.62
CA GLN A 3 -25.29 12.44 -9.21
C GLN A 3 -24.79 11.00 -9.03
N THR A 4 -25.12 10.10 -9.97
CA THR A 4 -24.76 8.68 -9.91
C THR A 4 -23.28 8.41 -10.19
N ALA A 5 -22.63 9.23 -11.03
CA ALA A 5 -21.22 9.08 -11.38
C ALA A 5 -20.28 9.59 -10.27
N LEU A 6 -20.68 10.63 -9.53
CA LEU A 6 -19.89 11.13 -8.40
C LEU A 6 -19.91 10.15 -7.23
N GLN A 7 -21.09 9.58 -6.92
CA GLN A 7 -21.24 8.56 -5.87
C GLN A 7 -20.46 7.27 -6.16
N SER A 8 -20.29 6.89 -7.44
CA SER A 8 -19.51 5.71 -7.79
C SER A 8 -18.00 5.94 -7.71
N LEU A 9 -17.54 7.16 -8.01
CA LEU A 9 -16.14 7.55 -7.83
C LEU A 9 -15.77 7.64 -6.35
N GLU A 10 -16.62 8.23 -5.51
CA GLU A 10 -16.42 8.30 -4.06
C GLU A 10 -16.39 6.91 -3.40
N LYS A 11 -17.28 5.99 -3.81
CA LYS A 11 -17.24 4.59 -3.35
C LYS A 11 -15.99 3.85 -3.79
N LYS A 12 -15.48 4.12 -5.01
CA LYS A 12 -14.27 3.48 -5.52
C LYS A 12 -13.05 3.97 -4.75
N ALA A 13 -12.96 5.28 -4.49
CA ALA A 13 -11.88 5.89 -3.72
C ALA A 13 -11.86 5.36 -2.27
N ASN A 14 -13.00 5.34 -1.58
CA ASN A 14 -13.08 4.81 -0.20
C ASN A 14 -12.66 3.34 -0.10
N LYS A 15 -13.14 2.50 -1.01
CA LYS A 15 -12.74 1.08 -1.05
C LYS A 15 -11.25 0.88 -1.34
N LEU A 16 -10.64 1.79 -2.10
CA LEU A 16 -9.21 1.74 -2.43
C LEU A 16 -8.33 2.23 -1.28
N THR A 17 -8.74 3.28 -0.57
CA THR A 17 -8.05 3.74 0.65
C THR A 17 -8.10 2.71 1.76
N GLU A 18 -9.23 2.01 1.91
CA GLU A 18 -9.35 0.84 2.78
C GLU A 18 -8.35 -0.24 2.35
N THR A 19 -8.29 -0.56 1.05
CA THR A 19 -7.36 -1.58 0.51
C THR A 19 -5.90 -1.27 0.82
N HIS A 20 -5.46 0.00 0.73
CA HIS A 20 -4.09 0.38 1.05
C HIS A 20 -3.80 0.34 2.55
N ALA A 21 -4.74 0.82 3.37
CA ALA A 21 -4.60 0.78 4.82
C ALA A 21 -4.46 -0.68 5.31
N ASP A 22 -5.30 -1.58 4.79
CA ASP A 22 -5.28 -3.01 5.11
C ASP A 22 -3.92 -3.66 4.78
N ILE A 23 -3.34 -3.31 3.62
CA ILE A 23 -2.03 -3.82 3.20
C ILE A 23 -0.93 -3.33 4.15
N PHE A 24 -0.96 -2.06 4.55
CA PHE A 24 0.03 -1.51 5.49
C PHE A 24 -0.12 -2.09 6.89
N GLU A 25 -1.34 -2.24 7.38
CA GLU A 25 -1.61 -2.90 8.65
C GLU A 25 -1.07 -4.33 8.65
N HIS A 26 -1.30 -5.08 7.56
CA HIS A 26 -0.77 -6.42 7.42
C HIS A 26 0.76 -6.44 7.43
N ILE A 27 1.42 -5.51 6.73
CA ILE A 27 2.89 -5.37 6.76
C ILE A 27 3.39 -5.08 8.18
N ALA A 28 2.75 -4.16 8.89
CA ALA A 28 3.13 -3.80 10.26
C ALA A 28 2.99 -4.97 11.22
N ASN A 29 1.91 -5.76 11.08
CA ASN A 29 1.69 -6.96 11.88
C ASN A 29 2.75 -8.02 11.60
N LEU A 30 3.03 -8.33 10.33
CA LEU A 30 4.07 -9.29 9.95
C LEU A 30 5.46 -8.87 10.46
N TYR A 31 5.79 -7.58 10.36
CA TYR A 31 7.03 -7.06 10.91
C TYR A 31 7.10 -7.24 12.44
N THR A 32 6.02 -6.91 13.15
CA THR A 32 5.95 -7.02 14.61
C THR A 32 6.06 -8.47 15.07
N GLU A 33 5.38 -9.39 14.38
CA GLU A 33 5.50 -10.83 14.61
C GLU A 33 6.95 -11.28 14.42
N LEU A 34 7.57 -10.93 13.29
CA LEU A 34 8.95 -11.29 12.99
C LEU A 34 9.94 -10.73 14.01
N PHE A 35 9.73 -9.48 14.44
CA PHE A 35 10.58 -8.81 15.42
C PHE A 35 10.50 -9.46 16.81
N ASN A 36 9.33 -9.96 17.19
CA ASN A 36 9.12 -10.65 18.46
C ASN A 36 9.58 -12.12 18.44
N HIS A 37 9.90 -12.67 17.27
CA HIS A 37 10.39 -14.04 17.15
C HIS A 37 11.88 -14.12 17.47
N ASP A 38 12.24 -14.97 18.43
CA ASP A 38 13.63 -15.32 18.73
C ASP A 38 14.17 -16.32 17.68
N GLY A 39 14.49 -15.82 16.49
CA GLY A 39 15.00 -16.64 15.40
C GLY A 39 15.32 -15.86 14.12
N TYR A 40 15.59 -16.60 13.03
CA TYR A 40 15.73 -16.00 11.71
C TYR A 40 14.35 -15.87 11.05
N GLY A 41 14.05 -14.67 10.56
CA GLY A 41 12.84 -14.34 9.84
C GLY A 41 13.16 -13.72 8.48
N ASP A 42 12.50 -14.20 7.42
CA ASP A 42 12.57 -13.58 6.09
C ASP A 42 11.25 -12.86 5.78
N PHE A 43 11.37 -11.56 5.51
CA PHE A 43 10.26 -10.70 5.13
C PHE A 43 10.63 -9.93 3.86
N ARG A 44 9.87 -10.18 2.79
CA ARG A 44 10.12 -9.56 1.48
C ARG A 44 8.85 -9.01 0.88
N VAL A 45 8.88 -7.74 0.49
CA VAL A 45 7.82 -7.09 -0.27
C VAL A 45 8.31 -6.88 -1.70
N GLU A 46 7.61 -7.46 -2.67
CA GLU A 46 7.83 -7.21 -4.09
C GLU A 46 6.68 -6.37 -4.66
N MET A 47 7.01 -5.41 -5.51
CA MET A 47 6.02 -4.64 -6.25
C MET A 47 6.25 -4.84 -7.74
N LYS A 48 5.25 -5.42 -8.43
CA LYS A 48 5.26 -5.62 -9.88
C LYS A 48 4.37 -4.59 -10.54
N ILE A 49 4.93 -3.85 -11.49
CA ILE A 49 4.16 -2.91 -12.30
C ILE A 49 3.40 -3.73 -13.35
N LEU A 50 2.07 -3.67 -13.29
CA LEU A 50 1.18 -4.32 -14.24
C LEU A 50 0.80 -3.35 -15.37
N ARG A 51 0.22 -3.91 -16.45
CA ARG A 51 -0.37 -3.12 -17.53
C ARG A 51 -1.61 -2.37 -17.01
N ARG A 52 -1.91 -1.21 -17.61
CA ARG A 52 -3.05 -0.32 -17.24
C ARG A 52 -2.91 0.41 -15.91
N GLY A 53 -1.68 0.75 -15.50
CA GLY A 53 -1.47 1.56 -14.31
C GLY A 53 -1.84 0.84 -13.02
N GLN A 54 -1.76 -0.49 -12.97
CA GLN A 54 -1.94 -1.26 -11.75
C GLN A 54 -0.57 -1.68 -11.20
N LYS A 55 -0.50 -1.87 -9.89
CA LYS A 55 0.62 -2.51 -9.22
C LYS A 55 0.12 -3.74 -8.50
N GLU A 56 0.88 -4.81 -8.65
CA GLU A 56 0.74 -5.97 -7.80
C GLU A 56 1.74 -5.87 -6.66
N ILE A 57 1.27 -6.03 -5.43
CA ILE A 57 2.07 -6.08 -4.21
C ILE A 57 2.07 -7.53 -3.74
N ILE A 58 3.25 -8.11 -3.61
CA ILE A 58 3.46 -9.47 -3.14
C ILE A 58 4.24 -9.40 -1.83
N ILE A 59 3.71 -10.02 -0.77
CA ILE A 59 4.36 -10.08 0.53
C ILE A 59 4.72 -11.54 0.80
N HIS A 60 6.00 -11.79 1.05
CA HIS A 60 6.56 -13.07 1.44
C HIS A 60 6.93 -13.04 2.92
N CYS A 61 6.29 -13.91 3.71
CA CYS A 61 6.60 -14.11 5.13
C CYS A 61 6.16 -15.54 5.54
N GLY A 62 6.85 -16.56 5.02
CA GLY A 62 6.46 -17.98 5.13
C GLY A 62 5.22 -18.38 4.30
N LYS A 63 4.22 -17.51 4.21
CA LYS A 63 3.12 -17.55 3.23
C LYS A 63 3.24 -16.38 2.27
N GLN A 64 2.64 -16.53 1.09
CA GLN A 64 2.63 -15.50 0.06
C GLN A 64 1.25 -14.82 -0.01
N HIS A 65 1.22 -13.53 0.24
CA HIS A 65 0.03 -12.69 0.07
C HIS A 65 0.17 -11.84 -1.19
N ARG A 66 -0.91 -11.71 -1.97
CA ARG A 66 -0.92 -10.96 -3.23
C ARG A 66 -2.09 -9.98 -3.25
N TYR A 67 -1.79 -8.75 -3.62
CA TYR A 67 -2.74 -7.65 -3.74
C TYR A 67 -2.55 -6.97 -5.09
N VAL A 68 -3.64 -6.57 -5.74
CA VAL A 68 -3.61 -5.78 -6.97
C VAL A 68 -4.28 -4.45 -6.70
N VAL A 69 -3.55 -3.36 -6.93
CA VAL A 69 -3.96 -2.00 -6.57
C VAL A 69 -3.77 -1.04 -7.75
N ASP A 70 -4.73 -0.14 -7.97
CA ASP A 70 -4.68 0.88 -9.03
C ASP A 70 -3.67 2.00 -8.64
N CYS A 71 -2.74 2.37 -9.55
CA CYS A 71 -1.72 3.42 -9.32
C CYS A 71 -2.27 4.84 -9.42
N ASP A 72 -3.39 5.04 -10.12
CA ASP A 72 -3.89 6.37 -10.50
C ASP A 72 -4.24 7.25 -9.28
N GLU A 73 -4.28 6.69 -8.07
CA GLU A 73 -4.55 7.43 -6.83
C GLU A 73 -3.41 7.35 -5.80
N ALA A 74 -2.58 6.30 -5.79
CA ALA A 74 -1.40 6.22 -4.92
C ALA A 74 -0.37 7.33 -5.19
N LEU A 75 -0.40 7.95 -6.39
CA LEU A 75 0.41 9.12 -6.76
C LEU A 75 -0.27 10.46 -6.45
N LYS A 76 -1.58 10.50 -6.22
CA LYS A 76 -2.31 11.76 -5.93
C LYS A 76 -2.12 12.23 -4.50
N ALA A 77 -1.85 11.31 -3.58
CA ALA A 77 -1.40 11.63 -2.24
C ALA A 77 0.13 11.60 -2.22
N GLU A 78 0.79 12.76 -2.30
CA GLU A 78 2.18 12.85 -1.84
C GLU A 78 2.22 12.33 -0.39
N HIS A 79 2.85 11.18 -0.18
CA HIS A 79 2.90 10.54 1.13
C HIS A 79 3.49 11.52 2.16
N PRO A 80 2.86 11.71 3.34
CA PRO A 80 3.35 12.67 4.35
C PRO A 80 4.80 12.40 4.77
N LEU A 81 5.25 11.14 4.74
CA LEU A 81 6.67 10.79 4.94
C LEU A 81 7.62 11.42 3.90
N LYS A 82 7.18 11.61 2.65
CA LYS A 82 7.98 12.28 1.62
C LYS A 82 8.10 13.78 1.91
N ALA A 83 7.08 14.39 2.50
CA ALA A 83 7.14 15.77 2.98
C ALA A 83 8.05 15.92 4.21
N LEU A 84 8.07 14.92 5.10
CA LEU A 84 8.99 14.88 6.24
C LEU A 84 10.44 14.67 5.79
N LEU A 85 10.72 13.72 4.90
CA LEU A 85 12.08 13.46 4.39
C LEU A 85 12.64 14.61 3.54
N LYS A 86 11.81 15.38 2.83
CA LYS A 86 12.26 16.59 2.12
C LYS A 86 12.76 17.69 3.08
N ARG A 87 12.29 17.71 4.33
CA ARG A 87 12.71 18.71 5.33
C ARG A 87 14.11 18.42 5.86
N ASP A 88 14.45 17.16 6.11
CA ASP A 88 15.74 16.77 6.70
C ASP A 88 16.91 16.78 5.70
N ILE A 89 16.64 16.71 4.39
CA ILE A 89 17.70 16.71 3.35
C ILE A 89 18.11 18.14 2.94
N LEU A 90 17.32 19.17 3.30
CA LEU A 90 17.55 20.57 2.93
C LEU A 90 17.94 21.48 4.11
N SER A 91 18.27 20.91 5.26
CA SER A 91 18.88 21.60 6.40
C SER A 91 20.39 21.43 6.44
#